data_AF-A0A1S4D6Q3-F1
#
_entry.id   AF-A0A1S4D6Q3-F1
#
_cell.length_a   1.000
_cell.length_b   1.000
_cell.length_c   1.000
_cell.angle_alpha   90.00
_cell.angle_beta   90.00
_cell.angle_gamma   90.00
#
_symmetry.space_group_name_H-M   'P 1'
#
loop_
_entity.id
_entity.type
_entity.pdbx_description
1 polymer ?
#
loop_
_entity_poly.entity_id
_entity_poly.type
_entity_poly.pdbx_seq_one_letter_code
_entity_poly.pdbx_strand_id
1 'polypeptide(L)'
;METRWSADAADVPRSLQNLSLSQGWNTRPDITYNVQHLSQYIQSPTDSHLKATVHVLRYLKGNLSLGIFLSNSTNYRLRAFCDSDWASFPETRKSFRGDIVLRGASPITWKSKKQSTISLSSVEAEYRAVRKVVGELIWLARLLEELTYPFLCPYLSFMTAKQHFTLQRIQSFMSGPSI
;
A
#
# COMPACT_ATOMS: atom_id res chain seq x y z
N MET A 1 -29.09 15.02 24.14
CA MET A 1 -29.25 13.56 24.18
C MET A 1 -28.04 12.96 23.50
N GLU A 2 -27.06 12.63 24.34
CA GLU A 2 -25.76 12.08 23.97
C GLU A 2 -25.90 10.63 23.50
N THR A 3 -25.30 10.28 22.36
CA THR A 3 -24.83 8.92 22.11
C THR A 3 -23.31 8.92 22.17
N ARG A 4 -22.85 8.82 23.41
CA ARG A 4 -21.49 8.51 23.82
C ARG A 4 -21.14 7.12 23.28
N TRP A 5 -20.45 7.08 22.14
CA TRP A 5 -19.75 5.88 21.69
C TRP A 5 -18.55 5.63 22.63
N SER A 6 -18.82 5.05 23.79
CA SER A 6 -17.83 4.41 24.64
C SER A 6 -17.56 3.02 24.08
N ALA A 7 -16.90 2.95 22.93
CA ALA A 7 -16.38 1.68 22.43
C ALA A 7 -14.97 1.53 23.01
N ASP A 8 -14.89 0.79 24.11
CA ASP A 8 -13.64 0.17 24.51
C ASP A 8 -13.11 -0.63 23.32
N ALA A 9 -11.82 -0.47 23.01
CA ALA A 9 -11.17 -1.09 21.85
C ALA A 9 -11.21 -2.64 21.84
N ALA A 10 -11.76 -3.24 22.90
CA ALA A 10 -11.93 -4.68 23.06
C ALA A 10 -13.15 -5.26 22.35
N ASP A 11 -14.14 -4.44 21.94
CA ASP A 11 -15.48 -4.96 21.58
C ASP A 11 -15.82 -4.88 20.08
N VAL A 12 -14.81 -4.72 19.20
CA VAL A 12 -15.03 -4.79 17.75
C VAL A 12 -15.14 -6.26 17.32
N PRO A 13 -16.30 -6.73 16.81
CA PRO A 13 -16.49 -8.10 16.35
C PRO A 13 -15.41 -8.51 15.35
N ARG A 14 -14.84 -9.71 15.52
CA ARG A 14 -13.78 -10.27 14.64
C ARG A 14 -14.15 -10.21 13.14
N SER A 15 -15.44 -10.30 12.82
CA SER A 15 -15.97 -10.15 11.46
C SER A 15 -15.80 -8.75 10.87
N LEU A 16 -15.94 -7.68 11.67
CA LEU A 16 -15.74 -6.30 11.24
C LEU A 16 -14.25 -5.96 11.11
N GLN A 17 -13.38 -6.56 11.93
CA GLN A 17 -11.93 -6.44 11.78
C GLN A 17 -11.46 -7.03 10.43
N ASN A 18 -12.01 -8.19 10.05
CA ASN A 18 -11.68 -8.86 8.78
C ASN A 18 -12.12 -8.04 7.56
N LEU A 19 -13.31 -7.44 7.59
CA LEU A 19 -13.85 -6.62 6.50
C LEU A 19 -13.18 -5.24 6.41
N SER A 20 -12.87 -4.60 7.54
CA SER A 20 -12.22 -3.28 7.53
C SER A 20 -10.76 -3.36 7.08
N LEU A 21 -10.05 -4.43 7.47
CA LEU A 21 -8.68 -4.69 7.03
C LEU A 21 -8.61 -5.09 5.55
N SER A 22 -9.63 -5.75 4.99
CA SER A 22 -9.61 -6.14 3.57
C SER A 22 -10.05 -5.03 2.61
N GLN A 23 -10.62 -3.92 3.08
CA GLN A 23 -11.13 -2.84 2.21
C GLN A 23 -10.39 -1.50 2.38
N GLY A 24 -9.87 -1.20 3.58
CA GLY A 24 -9.27 0.09 3.89
C GLY A 24 -7.96 0.41 3.13
N TRP A 25 -7.18 -0.61 2.76
CA TRP A 25 -5.91 -0.42 2.05
C TRP A 25 -6.08 0.21 0.66
N ASN A 26 -7.24 0.02 0.00
CA ASN A 26 -7.53 0.62 -1.30
C ASN A 26 -7.87 2.12 -1.25
N THR A 27 -7.97 2.71 -0.05
CA THR A 27 -8.31 4.14 0.10
C THR A 27 -7.16 4.98 0.64
N ARG A 28 -6.17 4.34 1.27
CA ARG A 28 -5.13 5.01 2.06
C ARG A 28 -3.75 4.34 1.84
N PRO A 29 -2.89 4.89 0.96
CA PRO A 29 -1.59 4.30 0.66
C PRO A 29 -0.66 4.24 1.88
N ASP A 30 -0.84 5.16 2.83
CA ASP A 30 -0.04 5.28 4.05
C ASP A 30 -0.16 4.07 4.99
N ILE A 31 -1.29 3.36 5.00
CA ILE A 31 -1.52 2.21 5.89
C ILE A 31 -1.44 0.86 5.18
N THR A 32 -1.23 0.85 3.85
CA THR A 32 -1.36 -0.35 3.02
C THR A 32 -0.40 -1.46 3.47
N TYR A 33 0.83 -1.11 3.82
CA TYR A 33 1.81 -2.05 4.36
C TYR A 33 1.35 -2.69 5.68
N ASN A 34 0.98 -1.85 6.66
CA ASN A 34 0.61 -2.30 8.00
C ASN A 34 -0.62 -3.20 7.96
N VAL A 35 -1.63 -2.82 7.17
CA VAL A 35 -2.85 -3.62 6.99
C VAL A 35 -2.53 -4.97 6.34
N GLN A 36 -1.71 -4.99 5.27
CA GLN A 36 -1.28 -6.22 4.61
C GLN A 36 -0.44 -7.13 5.51
N HIS A 37 0.35 -6.56 6.40
CA HIS A 37 1.17 -7.32 7.34
C HIS A 37 0.28 -7.96 8.42
N LEU A 38 -0.57 -7.17 9.06
CA LEU A 38 -1.47 -7.63 10.13
C LEU A 38 -2.50 -8.64 9.62
N SER A 39 -2.98 -8.51 8.38
CA SER A 39 -3.94 -9.45 7.79
C SER A 39 -3.41 -10.89 7.69
N GLN A 40 -2.10 -11.11 7.76
CA GLN A 40 -1.51 -12.46 7.76
C GLN A 40 -1.77 -13.21 9.06
N TYR A 41 -2.01 -12.50 10.16
CA TYR A 41 -2.15 -13.06 11.50
C TYR A 41 -3.61 -13.08 11.98
N ILE A 42 -4.57 -12.82 11.08
CA ILE A 42 -5.99 -12.71 11.43
C ILE A 42 -6.57 -14.03 11.96
N GLN A 43 -6.02 -15.17 11.51
CA GLN A 43 -6.47 -16.50 11.93
C GLN A 43 -6.04 -16.84 13.36
N SER A 44 -4.88 -16.33 13.79
CA SER A 44 -4.32 -16.57 15.13
C SER A 44 -3.54 -15.33 15.59
N PRO A 45 -4.23 -14.26 16.01
CA PRO A 45 -3.58 -13.03 16.42
C PRO A 45 -3.00 -13.16 17.84
N THR A 46 -1.77 -12.69 18.04
CA THR A 46 -1.15 -12.49 19.35
C THR A 46 -1.46 -11.09 19.88
N ASP A 47 -1.23 -10.87 21.18
CA ASP A 47 -1.46 -9.57 21.83
C ASP A 47 -0.70 -8.41 21.15
N SER A 48 0.48 -8.68 20.61
CA SER A 48 1.25 -7.71 19.82
C SER A 48 0.51 -7.29 18.55
N HIS A 49 -0.06 -8.25 17.81
CA HIS A 49 -0.84 -7.97 16.60
C HIS A 49 -2.13 -7.20 16.91
N LEU A 50 -2.80 -7.52 18.02
CA LEU A 50 -3.99 -6.79 18.46
C LEU A 50 -3.65 -5.34 18.83
N LYS A 51 -2.58 -5.12 19.61
CA LYS A 51 -2.10 -3.76 19.95
C LYS A 51 -1.76 -2.94 18.71
N ALA A 52 -1.06 -3.54 17.74
CA ALA A 52 -0.73 -2.90 16.47
C ALA A 52 -1.98 -2.57 15.65
N THR A 53 -2.97 -3.47 15.61
CA THR A 53 -4.25 -3.22 14.93
C THR A 53 -4.99 -2.03 15.55
N VAL A 54 -5.07 -1.98 16.88
CA VAL A 54 -5.69 -0.86 17.60
C VAL A 54 -4.93 0.45 17.36
N HIS A 55 -3.60 0.41 17.21
CA HIS A 55 -2.81 1.57 16.84
C HIS A 55 -3.18 2.08 15.43
N VAL A 56 -3.27 1.20 14.44
CA VAL A 56 -3.72 1.57 13.08
C VAL A 56 -5.13 2.18 13.09
N LEU A 57 -6.06 1.61 13.86
CA LEU A 57 -7.41 2.15 14.01
C LEU A 57 -7.44 3.53 14.67
N ARG A 58 -6.63 3.75 15.72
CA ARG A 58 -6.48 5.07 16.35
C ARG A 58 -5.88 6.08 15.39
N TYR A 59 -4.88 5.69 14.62
CA TYR A 59 -4.28 6.54 13.59
C TYR A 59 -5.30 6.97 12.53
N LEU A 60 -6.15 6.04 12.05
CA LEU A 60 -7.24 6.34 11.13
C LEU A 60 -8.27 7.30 11.73
N LYS A 61 -8.67 7.06 12.99
CA LYS A 61 -9.61 7.93 13.71
C LYS A 61 -9.05 9.34 13.92
N GLY A 62 -7.75 9.49 14.14
CA GLY A 62 -7.09 10.78 14.31
C GLY A 62 -6.89 11.57 13.02
N ASN A 63 -6.83 10.88 11.86
CA ASN A 63 -6.48 11.47 10.57
C ASN A 63 -7.58 11.25 9.52
N LEU A 64 -8.81 11.63 9.85
CA LEU A 64 -9.97 11.54 8.94
C LEU A 64 -9.87 12.48 7.73
N SER A 65 -9.16 13.59 7.87
CA SER A 65 -8.97 14.58 6.79
C SER A 65 -7.91 14.17 5.78
N LEU A 66 -7.10 13.15 6.06
CA LEU A 66 -6.08 12.69 5.12
C LEU A 66 -6.75 11.87 4.01
N GLY A 67 -6.71 12.42 2.80
CA GLY A 67 -7.31 11.83 1.61
C GLY A 67 -6.32 11.75 0.45
N ILE A 68 -6.79 11.20 -0.66
CA ILE A 68 -6.01 11.11 -1.88
C ILE A 68 -6.26 12.35 -2.72
N PHE A 69 -5.18 13.02 -3.11
CA PHE A 69 -5.26 14.14 -4.03
C PHE A 69 -5.30 13.66 -5.47
N LEU A 70 -6.42 13.89 -6.15
CA LEU A 70 -6.57 13.66 -7.58
C LEU A 70 -6.54 15.00 -8.32
N SER A 71 -5.41 15.30 -8.95
CA SER A 71 -5.25 16.43 -9.85
C SER A 71 -6.05 16.24 -11.14
N ASN A 72 -6.72 17.32 -11.59
CA ASN A 72 -7.37 17.43 -12.90
C ASN A 72 -6.38 17.80 -14.02
N SER A 73 -5.10 17.49 -13.86
CA SER A 73 -4.11 17.77 -14.91
C SER A 73 -4.41 16.94 -16.17
N THR A 74 -4.24 17.56 -17.34
CA THR A 74 -4.25 16.92 -18.66
C THR A 74 -3.02 16.06 -18.92
N ASN A 75 -2.15 15.88 -17.93
CA ASN A 75 -0.99 15.02 -18.03
C ASN A 75 -1.40 13.54 -17.82
N TYR A 76 -1.49 12.80 -18.91
CA TYR A 76 -1.82 11.37 -18.93
C TYR A 76 -0.59 10.45 -18.80
N ARG A 77 0.60 11.00 -18.49
CA ARG A 77 1.81 10.21 -18.29
C ARG A 77 1.64 9.28 -17.09
N LEU A 78 1.86 7.98 -17.32
CA LEU A 78 1.87 6.99 -16.27
C LEU A 78 3.27 6.86 -15.69
N ARG A 79 3.38 7.00 -14.37
CA ARG A 79 4.62 6.81 -13.61
C ARG A 79 4.41 5.73 -12.58
N ALA A 80 5.31 4.75 -12.55
CA ALA A 80 5.26 3.72 -11.52
C ALA A 80 6.55 3.71 -10.69
N PHE A 81 6.36 3.56 -9.39
CA PHE A 81 7.42 3.35 -8.41
C PHE A 81 7.23 1.96 -7.81
N CYS A 82 8.34 1.28 -7.60
CA CYS A 82 8.37 -0.06 -7.06
C CYS A 82 9.52 -0.16 -6.06
N ASP A 83 9.24 -0.81 -4.95
CA ASP A 83 10.21 -1.15 -3.92
C ASP A 83 10.04 -2.62 -3.53
N SER A 84 11.13 -3.27 -3.12
CA SER A 84 11.10 -4.64 -2.65
C SER A 84 12.06 -4.83 -1.51
N ASP A 85 11.59 -5.56 -0.51
CA ASP A 85 12.39 -5.93 0.64
C ASP A 85 12.62 -7.44 0.63
N TRP A 86 13.88 -7.85 0.70
CA TRP A 86 14.28 -9.24 0.49
C TRP A 86 14.20 -10.03 1.78
N ALA A 87 13.49 -11.15 1.72
CA ALA A 87 13.34 -12.08 2.84
C ALA A 87 12.83 -11.43 4.15
N SER A 88 11.97 -10.41 4.04
CA SER A 88 11.37 -9.65 5.14
C SER A 88 10.57 -10.48 6.13
N PHE A 89 10.12 -11.67 5.75
CA PHE A 89 9.34 -12.56 6.61
C PHE A 89 10.24 -13.71 7.10
N PRO A 90 10.64 -13.73 8.39
CA PRO A 90 11.55 -14.75 8.93
C PRO A 90 11.05 -16.18 8.67
N GLU A 91 9.77 -16.45 8.96
CA GLU A 91 9.16 -17.78 8.84
C GLU A 91 9.16 -18.34 7.42
N THR A 92 8.97 -17.49 6.43
CA THR A 92 8.77 -17.93 5.04
C THR A 92 9.94 -17.59 4.12
N ARG A 93 10.86 -16.74 4.59
CA ARG A 93 11.94 -16.11 3.82
C ARG A 93 11.49 -15.45 2.51
N LYS A 94 10.19 -15.16 2.38
CA LYS A 94 9.62 -14.52 1.19
C LYS A 94 9.86 -13.02 1.25
N SER A 95 10.18 -12.46 0.09
CA SER A 95 10.32 -11.02 -0.11
C SER A 95 8.97 -10.32 -0.03
N PHE A 96 9.01 -9.03 0.29
CA PHE A 96 7.86 -8.15 0.21
C PHE A 96 8.02 -7.18 -0.97
N ARG A 97 6.90 -6.72 -1.53
CA ARG A 97 6.89 -5.69 -2.58
C ARG A 97 5.90 -4.59 -2.22
N GLY A 98 6.31 -3.35 -2.42
CA GLY A 98 5.43 -2.18 -2.50
C GLY A 98 5.45 -1.58 -3.90
N ASP A 99 4.30 -1.14 -4.40
CA ASP A 99 4.21 -0.43 -5.66
C ASP A 99 3.14 0.67 -5.63
N ILE A 100 3.37 1.75 -6.37
CA ILE A 100 2.43 2.85 -6.57
C ILE A 100 2.52 3.35 -8.01
N VAL A 101 1.37 3.52 -8.66
CA VAL A 101 1.22 4.04 -10.01
C VAL A 101 0.46 5.37 -9.96
N LEU A 102 1.05 6.38 -10.60
CA LEU A 102 0.53 7.72 -10.73
C LEU A 102 0.13 8.01 -12.19
N ARG A 103 -0.96 8.73 -12.41
CA ARG A 103 -1.25 9.48 -13.64
C ARG A 103 -1.00 10.95 -13.39
N GLY A 104 -0.03 11.53 -14.08
CA GLY A 104 0.45 12.87 -13.75
C GLY A 104 0.95 12.90 -12.30
N ALA A 105 0.31 13.70 -11.44
CA ALA A 105 0.60 13.78 -10.01
C ALA A 105 -0.35 12.95 -9.12
N SER A 106 -1.35 12.29 -9.71
CA SER A 106 -2.44 11.63 -8.99
C SER A 106 -2.19 10.13 -8.87
N PRO A 107 -2.20 9.53 -7.67
CA PRO A 107 -2.12 8.08 -7.54
C PRO A 107 -3.42 7.41 -8.00
N ILE A 108 -3.28 6.38 -8.83
CA ILE A 108 -4.42 5.57 -9.31
C ILE A 108 -4.42 4.21 -8.60
N THR A 109 -3.25 3.60 -8.47
CA THR A 109 -3.11 2.30 -7.82
C THR A 109 -1.92 2.31 -6.87
N TRP A 110 -2.05 1.60 -5.77
CA TRP A 110 -0.94 1.27 -4.88
C TRP A 110 -1.22 -0.07 -4.24
N LYS A 111 -0.16 -0.84 -4.03
CA LYS A 111 -0.25 -2.18 -3.49
C LYS A 111 0.95 -2.43 -2.60
N SER A 112 0.72 -3.22 -1.57
CA SER A 112 1.78 -3.80 -0.77
C SER A 112 1.47 -5.28 -0.66
N LYS A 113 2.39 -6.15 -1.08
CA LYS A 113 2.12 -7.57 -1.19
C LYS A 113 3.36 -8.41 -0.95
N LYS A 114 3.17 -9.49 -0.18
CA LYS A 114 4.16 -10.57 -0.03
C LYS A 114 4.32 -11.31 -1.36
N GLN A 115 5.57 -11.48 -1.81
CA GLN A 115 5.84 -12.26 -3.01
C GLN A 115 5.44 -13.73 -2.78
N SER A 116 4.92 -14.40 -3.81
CA SER A 116 4.47 -15.80 -3.68
C SER A 116 5.65 -16.78 -3.60
N THR A 117 6.74 -16.45 -4.28
CA THR A 117 7.98 -17.23 -4.39
C THR A 117 9.07 -16.65 -3.51
N ILE A 118 9.97 -17.49 -3.03
CA ILE A 118 11.20 -17.06 -2.34
C ILE A 118 12.19 -16.55 -3.41
N SER A 119 12.85 -15.43 -3.12
CA SER A 119 13.94 -14.90 -3.93
C SER A 119 15.27 -15.33 -3.32
N LEU A 120 16.24 -15.72 -4.14
CA LEU A 120 17.56 -16.14 -3.70
C LEU A 120 18.51 -14.94 -3.50
N SER A 121 18.16 -13.76 -4.03
CA SER A 121 18.90 -12.52 -3.85
C SER A 121 17.97 -11.31 -3.81
N SER A 122 18.49 -10.17 -3.32
CA SER A 122 17.80 -8.88 -3.36
C SER A 122 17.51 -8.42 -4.79
N VAL A 123 18.48 -8.61 -5.70
CA VAL A 123 18.32 -8.28 -7.12
C VAL A 123 17.18 -9.08 -7.76
N GLU A 124 17.07 -10.36 -7.43
CA GLU A 124 15.97 -11.19 -7.92
C GLU A 124 14.61 -10.73 -7.35
N ALA A 125 14.56 -10.36 -6.06
CA ALA A 125 13.36 -9.81 -5.44
C ALA A 125 12.90 -8.52 -6.12
N GLU A 126 13.85 -7.62 -6.41
CA GLU A 126 13.63 -6.38 -7.15
C GLU A 126 13.13 -6.65 -8.56
N TYR A 127 13.79 -7.55 -9.30
CA TYR A 127 13.39 -7.90 -10.66
C TYR A 127 11.96 -8.48 -10.71
N ARG A 128 11.62 -9.38 -9.78
CA ARG A 128 10.26 -9.93 -9.65
C ARG A 128 9.24 -8.84 -9.34
N ALA A 129 9.62 -7.88 -8.51
CA ALA A 129 8.80 -6.74 -8.16
C ALA A 129 8.53 -5.84 -9.38
N VAL A 130 9.59 -5.44 -10.08
CA VAL A 130 9.53 -4.67 -11.34
C VAL A 130 8.63 -5.35 -12.37
N ARG A 131 8.86 -6.63 -12.65
CA ARG A 131 8.09 -7.39 -13.66
C ARG A 131 6.58 -7.33 -13.41
N LYS A 132 6.17 -7.35 -12.15
CA LYS A 132 4.74 -7.29 -11.81
C LYS A 132 4.17 -5.89 -12.02
N VAL A 133 4.89 -4.85 -11.61
CA VAL A 133 4.45 -3.46 -11.80
C VAL A 133 4.38 -3.10 -13.28
N VAL A 134 5.34 -3.55 -14.09
CA VAL A 134 5.32 -3.37 -15.55
C VAL A 134 4.08 -4.02 -16.17
N GLY A 135 3.72 -5.24 -15.74
CA GLY A 135 2.50 -5.90 -16.19
C GLY A 135 1.23 -5.08 -15.87
N GLU A 136 1.15 -4.52 -14.66
CA GLU A 136 0.04 -3.64 -14.27
C GLU A 136 0.01 -2.34 -15.08
N LEU A 137 1.18 -1.77 -15.36
CA LEU A 137 1.33 -0.54 -16.11
C LEU A 137 0.91 -0.70 -17.57
N ILE A 138 1.26 -1.83 -18.20
CA ILE A 138 0.81 -2.19 -19.55
C ILE A 138 -0.70 -2.39 -19.57
N TRP A 139 -1.25 -3.09 -18.57
CA TRP A 139 -2.69 -3.29 -18.47
C TRP A 139 -3.44 -1.96 -18.30
N LEU A 140 -2.95 -1.06 -17.43
CA LEU A 140 -3.51 0.28 -17.26
C LEU A 140 -3.40 1.13 -18.52
N ALA A 141 -2.28 1.06 -19.23
CA ALA A 141 -2.09 1.79 -20.48
C ALA A 141 -3.13 1.38 -21.53
N ARG A 142 -3.34 0.07 -21.70
CA ARG A 142 -4.37 -0.47 -22.61
C ARG A 142 -5.78 -0.10 -22.18
N LEU A 143 -6.09 -0.20 -20.89
CA LEU A 143 -7.40 0.18 -20.36
C LEU A 143 -7.68 1.67 -20.61
N LEU A 144 -6.69 2.54 -20.41
CA LEU A 144 -6.85 3.97 -20.69
C LEU A 144 -6.98 4.23 -22.19
N GLU A 145 -6.28 3.49 -23.05
CA GLU A 145 -6.44 3.59 -24.50
C GLU A 145 -7.86 3.21 -24.97
N GLU A 146 -8.48 2.20 -24.35
CA GLU A 146 -9.88 1.82 -24.64
C GLU A 146 -10.90 2.84 -24.11
N LEU A 147 -10.64 3.44 -22.94
CA LEU A 147 -11.56 4.37 -22.28
C LEU A 147 -11.44 5.83 -22.79
N THR A 148 -10.29 6.20 -23.37
CA THR A 148 -9.99 7.58 -23.79
C THR A 148 -9.86 7.63 -25.32
N TYR A 149 -10.09 8.80 -25.93
CA TYR A 149 -9.96 8.96 -27.40
C TYR A 149 -8.58 8.46 -27.90
N PRO A 150 -8.49 7.81 -29.08
CA PRO A 150 -7.36 6.97 -29.54
C PRO A 150 -6.01 7.66 -29.79
N PHE A 151 -5.80 8.89 -29.30
CA PHE A 151 -4.61 9.70 -29.57
C PHE A 151 -3.69 9.92 -28.35
N LEU A 152 -4.04 9.39 -27.17
CA LEU A 152 -3.21 9.50 -25.98
C LEU A 152 -2.45 8.20 -25.76
N CYS A 153 -1.34 8.01 -26.46
CA CYS A 153 -0.38 6.97 -26.11
C CYS A 153 0.23 7.34 -24.74
N PRO A 154 -0.08 6.61 -23.64
CA PRO A 154 0.41 6.97 -22.33
C PRO A 154 1.92 6.77 -22.33
N TYR A 155 2.70 7.85 -22.21
CA TYR A 155 4.14 7.72 -22.07
C TYR A 155 4.45 6.98 -20.76
N LEU A 156 4.98 5.77 -20.89
CA LEU A 156 5.25 4.88 -19.78
C LEU A 156 6.62 5.22 -19.19
N SER A 157 6.63 5.67 -17.94
CA SER A 157 7.88 5.96 -17.21
C SER A 157 7.98 5.07 -15.99
N PHE A 158 9.00 4.23 -15.97
CA PHE A 158 9.30 3.37 -14.85
C PHE A 158 10.53 3.90 -14.11
N MET A 159 10.41 4.11 -12.79
CA MET A 159 11.54 4.47 -11.94
C MET A 159 11.72 3.36 -10.90
N THR A 160 12.83 2.62 -10.98
CA THR A 160 13.26 1.75 -9.88
C THR A 160 13.75 2.63 -8.75
N ALA A 161 13.15 2.50 -7.55
CA ALA A 161 13.69 3.17 -6.39
C ALA A 161 14.93 2.41 -5.89
N LYS A 162 16.10 2.73 -6.44
CA LYS A 162 17.37 2.63 -5.70
C LYS A 162 17.99 4.01 -5.55
N GLN A 163 17.20 4.94 -5.02
CA GLN A 163 17.69 6.23 -4.58
C GLN A 163 16.92 6.59 -3.30
N HIS A 164 17.71 6.98 -2.31
CA HIS A 164 17.49 7.45 -0.94
C HIS A 164 16.32 8.44 -0.67
N PHE A 165 15.30 8.57 -1.54
CA PHE A 165 14.38 9.72 -1.53
C PHE A 165 12.89 9.42 -1.30
N THR A 166 12.46 8.16 -1.23
CA THR A 166 11.04 7.83 -0.95
C THR A 166 10.84 7.17 0.42
N LEU A 167 11.87 6.51 0.95
CA LEU A 167 11.80 5.90 2.28
C LEU A 167 11.77 6.94 3.39
N GLN A 168 12.32 8.15 3.23
CA GLN A 168 12.17 9.16 4.27
C GLN A 168 10.71 9.61 4.46
N ARG A 169 9.82 9.53 3.46
CA ARG A 169 8.40 9.93 3.64
C ARG A 169 7.52 8.81 4.21
N ILE A 170 7.90 7.54 3.99
CA ILE A 170 7.21 6.38 4.57
C ILE A 170 7.80 6.02 5.96
N GLN A 171 9.10 6.24 6.19
CA GLN A 171 9.76 6.07 7.48
C GLN A 171 9.59 7.27 8.43
N SER A 172 9.51 8.52 7.93
CA SER A 172 9.12 9.67 8.80
C SER A 172 7.70 9.53 9.34
N PHE A 173 6.87 8.74 8.67
CA PHE A 173 5.54 8.37 9.16
C PHE A 173 5.59 7.38 10.33
N MET A 174 6.58 6.48 10.33
CA MET A 174 6.81 5.47 11.37
C MET A 174 7.58 6.02 12.58
N SER A 175 8.11 7.24 12.47
CA SER A 175 8.83 7.96 13.55
C SER A 175 8.10 9.24 13.96
N GLY A 176 6.77 9.13 14.12
CA GLY A 176 6.00 10.12 14.88
C GLY A 176 6.51 10.20 16.33
N PRO A 177 6.39 11.38 16.98
CA PRO A 177 7.06 11.65 18.25
C PRO A 177 6.62 10.65 19.31
N SER A 178 7.62 10.07 19.98
CA SER A 178 7.45 9.29 21.19
C SER A 178 6.75 10.16 22.23
N ILE A 179 5.51 9.80 22.57
CA ILE A 179 4.85 10.20 23.81
C ILE A 179 4.39 8.91 24.48
#